data_AF-A0A9E0U9T2-F1
#
_entry.id   AF-A0A9E0U9T2-F1
#
_cell.length_a   1.000
_cell.length_b   1.000
_cell.length_c   1.000
_cell.angle_alpha   90.00
_cell.angle_beta   90.00
_cell.angle_gamma   90.00
#
_symmetry.space_group_name_H-M   'P 1'
#
loop_
_entity.id
_entity.type
_entity.pdbx_description
1 polymer ?
#
loop_
_entity_poly.entity_id
_entity_poly.type
_entity_poly.pdbx_seq_one_letter_code
_entity_poly.pdbx_strand_id
1 'polypeptide(L)'
;IRERLMKAPSFEARSASIKRTMLGNARPEELDSAGRLLVAPELRDYAKLEKTVWLVGMGTHFEIWSDSGWKRQQELAAEAFAGDVPPPGFEDFAL
;
A
#
# COMPACT_ATOMS: atom_id res chain seq x y z
N ILE A 1 8.04 -8.48 -2.15
CA ILE A 1 6.75 -8.34 -2.90
C ILE A 1 6.92 -8.71 -4.38
N ARG A 2 7.86 -8.09 -5.11
CA ARG A 2 8.10 -8.33 -6.56
C ARG A 2 8.20 -9.80 -6.96
N GLU A 3 9.04 -10.59 -6.28
CA GLU A 3 9.24 -12.01 -6.62
C GLU A 3 7.95 -12.86 -6.51
N ARG A 4 7.16 -12.63 -5.46
CA ARG A 4 5.87 -13.31 -5.27
C ARG A 4 4.91 -12.98 -6.42
N LEU A 5 4.90 -11.71 -6.86
CA LEU A 5 4.06 -11.27 -7.97
C LEU A 5 4.50 -11.87 -9.31
N MET A 6 5.81 -12.03 -9.53
CA MET A 6 6.34 -12.69 -10.72
C MET A 6 5.91 -14.16 -10.80
N LYS A 7 5.90 -14.87 -9.67
CA LYS A 7 5.51 -16.30 -9.56
C LYS A 7 4.00 -16.55 -9.67
N ALA A 8 3.15 -15.53 -9.53
CA ALA A 8 1.70 -15.72 -9.64
C ALA A 8 1.30 -16.21 -11.06
N PRO A 9 0.21 -16.95 -11.25
CA PRO A 9 -0.24 -17.34 -12.59
C PRO A 9 -0.62 -16.12 -13.45
N SER A 10 -0.25 -16.12 -14.73
CA SER A 10 -0.63 -15.05 -15.69
C SER A 10 -1.70 -15.50 -16.68
N PHE A 11 -2.22 -16.73 -16.55
CA PHE A 11 -3.11 -17.35 -17.54
C PHE A 11 -4.53 -16.75 -17.52
N GLU A 12 -4.93 -16.11 -16.42
CA GLU A 12 -6.20 -15.40 -16.32
C GLU A 12 -6.03 -13.89 -16.58
N ALA A 13 -6.94 -13.31 -17.36
CA ALA A 13 -6.92 -11.89 -17.74
C ALA A 13 -6.86 -10.95 -16.52
N ARG A 14 -7.55 -11.29 -15.43
CA ARG A 14 -7.56 -10.54 -14.17
C ARG A 14 -6.18 -10.51 -13.52
N SER A 15 -5.54 -11.67 -13.41
CA SER A 15 -4.19 -11.80 -12.83
C SER A 15 -3.14 -11.06 -13.66
N ALA A 16 -3.23 -11.14 -15.00
CA ALA A 16 -2.36 -10.38 -15.89
C ALA A 16 -2.55 -8.85 -15.76
N SER A 17 -3.79 -8.39 -15.61
CA SER A 17 -4.09 -6.97 -15.38
C SER A 17 -3.48 -6.46 -14.07
N ILE A 18 -3.67 -7.19 -12.96
CA ILE A 18 -3.07 -6.85 -11.65
C ILE A 18 -1.54 -6.78 -11.75
N LYS A 19 -0.92 -7.76 -12.41
CA LYS A 19 0.53 -7.75 -12.63
C LYS A 19 1.00 -6.52 -13.41
N ARG A 20 0.30 -6.13 -14.48
CA ARG A 20 0.66 -4.93 -15.26
C ARG A 20 0.57 -3.67 -14.43
N THR A 21 -0.48 -3.52 -13.63
CA THR A 21 -0.63 -2.35 -12.74
C THR A 21 0.45 -2.33 -11.66
N MET A 22 0.73 -3.46 -11.02
CA MET A 22 1.70 -3.53 -9.92
C MET A 22 3.16 -3.46 -10.38
N LEU A 23 3.53 -4.14 -11.46
CA LEU A 23 4.91 -4.15 -11.98
C LEU A 23 5.18 -2.97 -12.90
N GLY A 24 4.20 -2.53 -13.69
CA GLY A 24 4.37 -1.40 -14.61
C GLY A 24 4.56 -0.07 -13.89
N ASN A 25 4.01 0.06 -12.68
CA ASN A 25 4.17 1.23 -11.82
C ASN A 25 5.37 1.11 -10.85
N ALA A 26 6.04 -0.06 -10.79
CA ALA A 26 7.19 -0.27 -9.93
C ALA A 26 8.46 0.24 -10.61
N ARG A 27 9.01 1.34 -10.07
CA ARG A 27 10.22 1.99 -10.57
C ARG A 27 11.25 2.14 -9.44
N PRO A 28 12.54 1.91 -9.71
CA PRO A 28 13.59 2.29 -8.77
C PRO A 28 13.62 3.82 -8.66
N GLU A 29 13.73 4.31 -7.45
CA GLU A 29 13.98 5.72 -7.16
C GLU A 29 15.06 5.80 -6.07
N GLU A 30 15.89 6.82 -6.16
CA GLU A 30 16.91 7.10 -5.16
C GLU A 30 16.50 8.33 -4.35
N LEU A 31 16.87 8.33 -3.08
CA LEU A 31 16.71 9.51 -2.25
C LEU A 31 17.77 10.54 -2.65
N ASP A 32 17.38 11.80 -2.71
CA ASP A 32 18.35 12.86 -2.86
C ASP A 32 19.17 13.07 -1.58
N SER A 33 20.16 13.96 -1.63
CA SER A 33 21.05 14.25 -0.49
C SER A 33 20.34 14.84 0.74
N ALA A 34 19.10 15.31 0.59
CA ALA A 34 18.26 15.81 1.67
C ALA A 34 17.25 14.75 2.17
N GLY A 35 17.34 13.50 1.67
CA GLY A 35 16.44 12.41 2.05
C GLY A 35 15.05 12.52 1.43
N ARG A 36 14.89 13.27 0.33
CA ARG A 36 13.59 13.41 -0.36
C ARG A 36 13.46 12.36 -1.45
N LEU A 37 12.24 11.83 -1.59
CA LEU A 37 11.86 10.89 -2.65
C LEU A 37 11.03 11.62 -3.71
N LEU A 38 11.40 11.49 -4.98
CA LEU A 38 10.55 11.96 -6.07
C LEU A 38 9.47 10.93 -6.39
N VAL A 39 8.21 11.30 -6.19
CA VAL A 39 7.06 10.46 -6.56
C VAL A 39 6.53 10.89 -7.93
N ALA A 40 6.40 9.92 -8.84
CA ALA A 40 5.93 10.12 -10.21
C ALA A 40 4.59 10.85 -10.22
N PRO A 41 4.34 11.77 -11.17
CA PRO A 41 3.01 12.34 -11.36
C PRO A 41 1.90 11.27 -11.41
N GLU A 42 2.08 10.22 -12.19
CA GLU A 42 1.09 9.13 -12.35
C GLU A 42 0.82 8.37 -11.04
N LEU A 43 1.82 8.21 -10.18
CA LEU A 43 1.66 7.56 -8.87
C LEU A 43 0.99 8.49 -7.86
N ARG A 44 1.29 9.80 -7.91
CA ARG A 44 0.62 10.82 -7.10
C ARG A 44 -0.86 10.89 -7.46
N ASP A 45 -1.19 10.89 -8.75
CA ASP A 45 -2.58 10.91 -9.23
C ASP A 45 -3.33 9.64 -8.82
N TYR A 46 -2.70 8.47 -8.99
CA TYR A 46 -3.27 7.19 -8.58
C TYR A 46 -3.59 7.13 -7.08
N ALA A 47 -2.65 7.53 -6.23
CA ALA A 47 -2.81 7.54 -4.77
C ALA A 47 -3.54 8.78 -4.24
N LYS A 48 -3.89 9.72 -5.12
CA LYS A 48 -4.52 11.02 -4.80
C LYS A 48 -3.74 11.82 -3.77
N LEU A 49 -2.41 11.84 -3.92
CA LEU A 49 -1.51 12.54 -3.01
C LEU A 49 -1.60 14.05 -3.23
N GLU A 50 -1.96 14.76 -2.18
CA GLU A 50 -2.03 16.21 -2.14
C GLU A 50 -0.94 16.76 -1.20
N LYS A 51 -1.14 17.96 -0.65
CA LYS A 51 -0.18 18.61 0.26
C LYS A 51 0.11 17.80 1.53
N THR A 52 -0.90 17.12 2.07
CA THR A 52 -0.77 16.30 3.29
C THR A 52 -0.75 14.82 2.92
N VAL A 53 0.29 14.13 3.36
CA VAL A 53 0.48 12.70 3.14
C VAL A 53 0.86 12.03 4.45
N TRP A 54 0.52 10.74 4.56
CA TRP A 54 0.91 9.89 5.66
C TRP A 54 1.99 8.92 5.20
N LEU A 55 3.06 8.78 5.98
CA LEU A 55 4.09 7.77 5.77
C LEU A 55 3.99 6.74 6.89
N VAL A 56 3.73 5.49 6.52
CA VAL A 56 3.41 4.42 7.47
C VAL A 56 4.39 3.27 7.27
N GLY A 57 5.12 2.91 8.33
CA GLY A 57 6.07 1.80 8.28
C GLY A 57 5.39 0.45 8.46
N MET A 58 5.60 -0.46 7.52
CA MET A 58 5.09 -1.84 7.51
C MET A 58 6.24 -2.87 7.70
N GLY A 59 7.27 -2.46 8.44
CA GLY A 59 8.49 -3.22 8.70
C GLY A 59 9.43 -3.32 7.48
N THR A 60 9.05 -4.12 6.49
CA THR A 60 9.90 -4.39 5.29
C THR A 60 9.78 -3.35 4.19
N HIS A 61 8.77 -2.49 4.28
CA HIS A 61 8.50 -1.40 3.38
C HIS A 61 7.73 -0.32 4.14
N PHE A 62 7.53 0.82 3.50
CA PHE A 62 6.61 1.83 3.96
C PHE A 62 5.54 2.06 2.90
N GLU A 63 4.41 2.59 3.36
CA GLU A 63 3.31 3.01 2.50
C GLU A 63 3.18 4.53 2.56
N ILE A 64 2.76 5.12 1.45
CA ILE A 64 2.43 6.55 1.36
C ILE A 64 0.94 6.64 1.06
N TRP A 65 0.21 7.34 1.92
CA TRP A 65 -1.22 7.51 1.80
C TRP A 65 -1.59 8.99 1.65
N SER A 66 -2.64 9.26 0.90
CA SER A 66 -3.34 10.54 0.97
C SER A 66 -4.04 10.67 2.32
N ASP A 67 -4.28 11.92 2.76
CA ASP A 67 -4.98 12.16 4.03
C ASP A 67 -6.36 11.49 4.09
N SER A 68 -7.13 11.57 3.01
CA SER A 68 -8.44 10.94 2.91
C SER A 68 -8.36 9.40 2.87
N GLY A 69 -7.37 8.86 2.15
CA GLY A 69 -7.14 7.41 2.08
C GLY A 69 -6.79 6.83 3.45
N TRP A 70 -5.89 7.50 4.18
CA TRP A 70 -5.48 7.04 5.51
C TRP A 70 -6.62 7.13 6.53
N LYS A 71 -7.39 8.22 6.55
CA LYS A 71 -8.56 8.34 7.43
C LYS A 71 -9.56 7.22 7.21
N ARG A 72 -9.86 6.91 5.95
CA ARG A 72 -10.73 5.78 5.60
C ARG A 72 -10.16 4.44 6.06
N GLN A 73 -8.85 4.23 5.94
CA GLN A 73 -8.20 3.02 6.43
C GLN A 73 -8.33 2.90 7.96
N GLN A 74 -8.21 4.00 8.69
CA GLN A 74 -8.39 4.03 10.15
C GLN A 74 -9.84 3.74 10.56
N GLU A 75 -10.83 4.23 9.80
CA GLU A 75 -12.24 3.90 10.00
C GLU A 75 -12.49 2.38 9.83
N LEU A 76 -11.97 1.78 8.75
CA LEU A 76 -12.06 0.33 8.53
C LEU A 76 -11.38 -0.47 9.64
N ALA A 77 -10.23 0.00 10.12
CA ALA A 77 -9.55 -0.62 11.25
C ALA A 77 -10.39 -0.54 12.52
N ALA A 78 -11.00 0.62 12.81
CA ALA A 78 -11.87 0.80 13.97
C ALA A 78 -13.09 -0.13 13.91
N GLU A 79 -13.71 -0.31 12.74
CA GLU A 79 -14.80 -1.28 12.54
C GLU A 79 -14.33 -2.71 12.80
N ALA A 80 -13.14 -3.08 12.34
CA ALA A 80 -12.58 -4.41 12.56
C ALA A 80 -12.29 -4.70 14.04
N PHE A 81 -11.83 -3.70 14.80
CA PHE A 81 -11.59 -3.82 16.24
C PHE A 81 -12.86 -3.75 17.09
N ALA A 82 -13.95 -3.17 16.56
CA ALA A 82 -15.23 -3.11 17.25
C ALA A 82 -16.01 -4.44 17.23
N GLY A 83 -15.57 -5.42 16.43
CA GLY A 83 -16.17 -6.75 16.40
C GLY A 83 -15.76 -7.62 17.59
N ASP A 84 -16.69 -8.42 18.11
CA ASP A 84 -16.45 -9.33 19.25
C ASP A 84 -15.46 -10.47 18.95
N VAL A 85 -15.16 -10.72 17.66
CA VAL A 85 -14.24 -11.78 17.23
C VAL A 85 -13.07 -11.15 16.48
N PRO A 86 -11.82 -11.34 16.97
CA PRO A 86 -10.65 -10.81 16.28
C PRO A 86 -10.49 -11.46 14.90
N PRO A 87 -9.94 -10.74 13.91
CA PRO A 87 -9.64 -11.31 12.61
C PRO A 87 -8.72 -12.54 12.72
N PRO A 88 -8.84 -13.54 11.83
CA PRO A 88 -7.96 -14.70 11.85
C PRO A 88 -6.47 -14.31 11.81
N GLY A 89 -5.67 -14.82 12.75
CA GLY A 89 -4.25 -14.50 12.90
C GLY A 89 -3.96 -13.24 13.73
N PHE A 90 -4.98 -12.60 14.32
CA PHE A 90 -4.85 -11.44 15.22
C PHE A 90 -5.27 -11.77 16.66
N GLU A 91 -5.45 -13.05 16.99
CA GLU A 91 -5.94 -13.51 18.30
C GLU A 91 -5.00 -13.09 19.44
N ASP A 92 -3.68 -13.10 19.20
CA ASP A 92 -2.66 -12.71 20.19
C ASP A 92 -2.40 -11.18 20.24
N PHE A 93 -3.07 -10.41 19.38
CA PHE A 93 -2.89 -8.96 19.26
C PHE A 93 -4.14 -8.16 19.67
N ALA A 94 -5.24 -8.84 19.98
CA ALA A 94 -6.42 -8.22 20.56
C ALA A 94 -6.11 -7.80 22.01
N LEU A 95 -6.16 -6.49 22.28
CA LEU A 95 -6.05 -5.92 23.63
C LEU A 95 -7.37 -6.01 24.39
#